data_AF-A0A2E6QII9-F1
#
_entry.id   AF-A0A2E6QII9-F1
#
_cell.length_a   1.000
_cell.length_b   1.000
_cell.length_c   1.000
_cell.angle_alpha   90.00
_cell.angle_beta   90.00
_cell.angle_gamma   90.00
#
_symmetry.space_group_name_H-M   'P 1'
#
loop_
_entity.id
_entity.type
_entity.pdbx_description
1 polymer ?
#
loop_
_entity_poly.entity_id
_entity_poly.type
_entity_poly.pdbx_seq_one_letter_code
_entity_poly.pdbx_strand_id
1 'polypeptide(L)'
;MDCGIIAALGAPACRRVRVAVAVTLALTAVVSLSGCVDPAAVRAMASPDDPFARALHRNYLDIADRQAEDGSAFAASFFAYKAREAAKGEFVLPERLDDWRLGGDAAATLSLARLRLVSALAEKARRTAPEAAARAQVLFDCWVAAEEVQEDPQDCGGRFRQALNEVEAADPTN
;
A
#
# COMPACT_ATOMS: atom_id res chain seq x y z
N MET A 1 21.63 -24.18 64.62
CA MET A 1 21.61 -24.53 63.18
C MET A 1 21.60 -23.23 62.42
N ASP A 2 22.80 -22.81 62.05
CA ASP A 2 23.07 -21.61 61.26
C ASP A 2 22.56 -21.76 59.82
N CYS A 3 22.00 -20.68 59.28
CA CYS A 3 22.09 -20.28 57.87
C CYS A 3 21.55 -18.83 57.78
N GLY A 4 22.42 -17.82 57.90
CA GLY A 4 22.90 -17.02 56.77
C GLY A 4 22.13 -15.69 56.67
N ILE A 5 22.70 -14.52 57.06
CA ILE A 5 23.52 -13.61 56.22
C ILE A 5 22.66 -13.03 55.05
N ILE A 6 22.44 -11.74 54.78
CA ILE A 6 22.97 -10.41 55.18
C ILE A 6 21.96 -9.35 54.68
N ALA A 7 21.93 -8.18 55.35
CA ALA A 7 21.62 -6.79 54.94
C ALA A 7 20.87 -6.52 53.59
N ALA A 8 20.04 -5.48 53.43
CA ALA A 8 20.27 -4.08 53.77
C ALA A 8 19.06 -3.23 53.31
N LEU A 9 18.84 -2.08 54.00
CA LEU A 9 18.55 -0.75 53.43
C LEU A 9 17.39 -0.65 52.39
N GLY A 10 16.28 0.03 52.65
CA GLY A 10 16.20 1.47 52.92
C GLY A 10 15.39 2.13 51.79
N ALA A 11 14.24 2.71 52.13
CA ALA A 11 13.32 3.35 51.17
C ALA A 11 13.95 4.59 50.51
N PRO A 12 13.71 4.87 49.21
CA PRO A 12 14.27 6.05 48.57
C PRO A 12 13.45 7.31 48.91
N ALA A 13 14.10 8.24 49.60
CA ALA A 13 13.65 9.61 49.79
C ALA A 13 13.75 10.41 48.48
N CYS A 14 12.71 11.16 48.15
CA CYS A 14 12.62 11.97 46.94
C CYS A 14 13.50 13.24 47.09
N ARG A 15 14.69 13.25 46.49
CA ARG A 15 15.63 14.39 46.53
C ARG A 15 15.47 15.24 45.26
N ARG A 16 15.13 16.53 45.43
CA ARG A 16 15.07 17.51 44.32
C ARG A 16 16.47 17.73 43.75
N VAL A 17 16.71 17.29 42.52
CA VAL A 17 17.99 17.48 41.81
C VAL A 17 18.03 18.89 41.21
N ARG A 18 19.01 19.70 41.62
CA ARG A 18 19.34 20.99 40.99
C ARG A 18 20.06 20.70 39.67
N VAL A 19 19.52 21.19 38.56
CA VAL A 19 20.10 21.03 37.21
C VAL A 19 21.35 21.90 37.11
N ALA A 20 22.52 21.26 37.14
CA ALA A 20 23.76 21.87 36.68
C ALA A 20 23.91 21.54 35.19
N VAL A 21 24.00 22.59 34.36
CA VAL A 21 24.23 22.50 32.92
C VAL A 21 25.59 21.83 32.69
N ALA A 22 25.57 20.60 32.20
CA ALA A 22 26.73 19.84 31.77
C ALA A 22 26.48 19.40 30.32
N VAL A 23 27.45 19.66 29.45
CA VAL A 23 27.44 19.34 28.01
C VAL A 23 27.05 17.87 27.79
N THR A 24 25.88 17.63 27.20
CA THR A 24 25.37 16.28 26.93
C THR A 24 25.52 15.90 25.46
N LEU A 25 26.36 14.89 25.20
CA LEU A 25 26.26 14.02 24.03
C LEU A 25 24.93 13.23 24.08
N ALA A 26 24.23 13.21 22.95
CA ALA A 26 23.32 12.19 22.43
C ALA A 26 22.09 11.73 23.27
N LEU A 27 20.90 11.88 22.67
CA LEU A 27 19.96 10.77 22.46
C LEU A 27 18.92 11.19 21.39
N THR A 28 19.28 11.06 20.10
CA THR A 28 18.26 11.03 19.06
C THR A 28 17.53 9.69 19.18
N ALA A 29 16.40 9.68 19.87
CA ALA A 29 15.45 8.58 19.78
C ALA A 29 14.90 8.58 18.35
N VAL A 30 15.59 7.89 17.44
CA VAL A 30 15.01 7.50 16.16
C VAL A 30 13.95 6.47 16.51
N VAL A 31 12.73 6.95 16.76
CA VAL A 31 11.55 6.09 16.79
C VAL A 31 11.39 5.63 15.36
N SER A 32 11.92 4.46 15.06
CA SER A 32 11.56 3.72 13.85
C SER A 32 10.08 3.38 13.99
N LEU A 33 9.19 4.25 13.51
CA LEU A 33 7.79 3.89 13.37
C LEU A 33 7.75 2.73 12.38
N SER A 34 7.39 1.55 12.88
CA SER A 34 6.99 0.39 12.09
C SER A 34 6.10 0.86 10.95
N GLY A 35 6.43 0.43 9.71
CA GLY A 35 5.86 0.93 8.45
C GLY A 35 4.39 0.58 8.19
N CYS A 36 3.54 0.62 9.21
CA CYS A 36 2.10 0.56 9.05
C CYS A 36 1.63 1.83 8.33
N VAL A 37 0.94 1.64 7.20
CA VAL A 37 0.30 2.74 6.49
C VAL A 37 -1.04 2.99 7.14
N ASP A 38 -1.24 4.17 7.71
CA ASP A 38 -2.55 4.61 8.20
C ASP A 38 -3.40 5.13 7.03
N PRO A 39 -4.49 4.45 6.64
CA PRO A 39 -5.33 4.88 5.53
C PRO A 39 -5.94 6.27 5.74
N ALA A 40 -6.18 6.69 6.98
CA ALA A 40 -6.69 8.02 7.28
C ALA A 40 -5.65 9.11 6.97
N ALA A 41 -4.39 8.88 7.34
CA ALA A 41 -3.29 9.76 6.99
C ALA A 41 -3.07 9.84 5.47
N VAL A 42 -3.21 8.70 4.75
CA VAL A 42 -3.10 8.66 3.29
C VAL A 42 -4.22 9.46 2.64
N ARG A 43 -5.47 9.32 3.11
CA ARG A 43 -6.62 10.09 2.60
C ARG A 43 -6.48 11.60 2.79
N ALA A 44 -5.77 12.02 3.82
CA ALA A 44 -5.52 13.44 4.10
C ALA A 44 -4.37 14.04 3.26
N MET A 45 -3.67 13.24 2.45
CA MET A 45 -2.59 13.74 1.60
C MET A 45 -3.11 14.67 0.51
N ALA A 46 -2.24 15.58 0.05
CA ALA A 46 -2.55 16.45 -1.06
C ALA A 46 -2.85 15.61 -2.33
N SER A 47 -3.87 16.04 -3.07
CA SER A 47 -4.26 15.40 -4.32
C SER A 47 -3.20 15.65 -5.40
N PRO A 48 -2.62 14.61 -6.04
CA PRO A 48 -1.62 14.78 -7.10
C PRO A 48 -2.13 15.60 -8.27
N ASP A 49 -1.29 16.48 -8.86
CA ASP A 49 -1.69 17.26 -10.03
C ASP A 49 -1.93 16.39 -11.28
N ASP A 50 -1.11 15.34 -11.47
CA ASP A 50 -1.25 14.40 -12.56
C ASP A 50 -2.59 13.61 -12.47
N PRO A 51 -3.45 13.65 -13.49
CA PRO A 51 -4.76 13.00 -13.45
C PRO A 51 -4.70 11.48 -13.22
N PHE A 52 -3.68 10.80 -13.75
CA PHE A 52 -3.53 9.36 -13.57
C PHE A 52 -3.10 9.02 -12.14
N ALA A 53 -2.11 9.72 -11.59
CA ALA A 53 -1.69 9.57 -10.20
C ALA A 53 -2.82 9.91 -9.21
N ARG A 54 -3.60 10.96 -9.51
CA ARG A 54 -4.79 11.32 -8.74
C ARG A 54 -5.82 10.20 -8.71
N ALA A 55 -6.09 9.60 -9.86
CA ALA A 55 -7.02 8.48 -9.99
C ALA A 55 -6.48 7.22 -9.29
N LEU A 56 -5.18 6.91 -9.40
CA LEU A 56 -4.56 5.81 -8.66
C LEU A 56 -4.70 6.00 -7.15
N HIS A 57 -4.37 7.18 -6.64
CA HIS A 57 -4.49 7.51 -5.22
C HIS A 57 -5.89 7.22 -4.69
N ARG A 58 -6.91 7.75 -5.37
CA ARG A 58 -8.32 7.57 -4.99
C ARG A 58 -8.77 6.12 -5.10
N ASN A 59 -8.47 5.44 -6.21
CA ASN A 59 -8.97 4.09 -6.47
C ASN A 59 -8.28 3.04 -5.56
N TYR A 60 -7.00 3.21 -5.23
CA TYR A 60 -6.33 2.33 -4.27
C TYR A 60 -6.83 2.55 -2.84
N LEU A 61 -7.15 3.78 -2.42
CA LEU A 61 -7.80 4.03 -1.14
C LEU A 61 -9.17 3.34 -1.06
N ASP A 62 -9.96 3.37 -2.13
CA ASP A 62 -11.27 2.70 -2.19
C ASP A 62 -11.15 1.17 -2.03
N ILE A 63 -10.16 0.54 -2.67
CA ILE A 63 -9.88 -0.89 -2.42
C ILE A 63 -9.42 -1.09 -0.98
N ALA A 64 -8.51 -0.24 -0.47
CA ALA A 64 -8.01 -0.37 0.90
C ALA A 64 -9.13 -0.33 1.95
N ASP A 65 -10.11 0.55 1.78
CA ASP A 65 -11.28 0.65 2.65
C ASP A 65 -12.13 -0.62 2.60
N ARG A 66 -12.47 -1.10 1.40
CA ARG A 66 -13.23 -2.34 1.22
C ARG A 66 -12.52 -3.54 1.83
N GLN A 67 -11.21 -3.67 1.62
CA GLN A 67 -10.43 -4.74 2.23
C GLN A 67 -10.39 -4.64 3.77
N ALA A 68 -10.41 -3.42 4.33
CA ALA A 68 -10.48 -3.23 5.78
C ALA A 68 -11.86 -3.61 6.35
N GLU A 69 -12.93 -3.27 5.63
CA GLU A 69 -14.31 -3.68 5.95
C GLU A 69 -14.47 -5.21 5.89
N ASP A 70 -13.85 -5.84 4.89
CA ASP A 70 -13.79 -7.30 4.71
C ASP A 70 -12.81 -7.99 5.70
N GLY A 71 -12.15 -7.23 6.58
CA GLY A 71 -11.25 -7.75 7.62
C GLY A 71 -9.85 -8.15 7.15
N SER A 72 -9.50 -7.88 5.89
CA SER A 72 -8.19 -8.16 5.30
C SER A 72 -7.18 -7.04 5.59
N ALA A 73 -6.60 -7.05 6.80
CA ALA A 73 -5.64 -6.03 7.24
C ALA A 73 -4.40 -5.92 6.34
N PHE A 74 -3.94 -7.04 5.77
CA PHE A 74 -2.82 -7.07 4.84
C PHE A 74 -3.16 -6.35 3.54
N ALA A 75 -4.26 -6.74 2.87
CA ALA A 75 -4.66 -6.13 1.60
C ALA A 75 -5.01 -4.65 1.79
N ALA A 76 -5.69 -4.29 2.89
CA ALA A 76 -5.95 -2.90 3.24
C ALA A 76 -4.67 -2.08 3.33
N SER A 77 -3.67 -2.56 4.08
CA SER A 77 -2.38 -1.88 4.24
C SER A 77 -1.60 -1.81 2.91
N PHE A 78 -1.65 -2.87 2.12
CA PHE A 78 -1.00 -2.97 0.82
C PHE A 78 -1.56 -1.94 -0.18
N PHE A 79 -2.88 -1.86 -0.34
CA PHE A 79 -3.48 -0.88 -1.23
C PHE A 79 -3.35 0.55 -0.69
N ALA A 80 -3.42 0.77 0.62
CA ALA A 80 -3.13 2.07 1.22
C ALA A 80 -1.69 2.53 0.95
N TYR A 81 -0.71 1.61 0.96
CA TYR A 81 0.67 1.90 0.57
C TYR A 81 0.73 2.39 -0.88
N LYS A 82 0.11 1.68 -1.83
CA LYS A 82 0.10 2.09 -3.24
C LYS A 82 -0.59 3.43 -3.46
N ALA A 83 -1.68 3.69 -2.73
CA ALA A 83 -2.35 4.99 -2.74
C ALA A 83 -1.45 6.12 -2.25
N ARG A 84 -0.64 5.87 -1.22
CA ARG A 84 0.32 6.84 -0.69
C ARG A 84 1.44 7.14 -1.69
N GLU A 85 1.98 6.12 -2.34
CA GLU A 85 3.02 6.32 -3.35
C GLU A 85 2.47 7.11 -4.56
N ALA A 86 1.23 6.82 -4.99
CA ALA A 86 0.55 7.63 -6.01
C ALA A 86 0.36 9.09 -5.55
N ALA A 87 0.01 9.33 -4.29
CA ALA A 87 -0.13 10.67 -3.72
C ALA A 87 1.19 11.48 -3.72
N LYS A 88 2.33 10.80 -3.58
CA LYS A 88 3.67 11.40 -3.66
C LYS A 88 4.12 11.71 -5.09
N GLY A 89 3.35 11.30 -6.10
CA GLY A 89 3.76 11.38 -7.50
C GLY A 89 4.77 10.30 -7.90
N GLU A 90 4.93 9.25 -7.09
CA GLU A 90 5.79 8.13 -7.44
C GLU A 90 5.19 7.31 -8.58
N PHE A 91 6.06 6.64 -9.33
CA PHE A 91 5.64 5.83 -10.47
C PHE A 91 5.14 4.46 -10.01
N VAL A 92 3.86 4.39 -9.64
CA VAL A 92 3.21 3.15 -9.19
C VAL A 92 2.91 2.25 -10.40
N LEU A 93 3.48 1.05 -10.41
CA LEU A 93 3.31 0.05 -11.47
C LEU A 93 2.25 -1.01 -11.13
N PRO A 94 1.66 -1.68 -12.13
CA PRO A 94 0.90 -2.91 -11.92
C PRO A 94 1.78 -4.00 -11.30
N GLU A 95 1.19 -4.80 -10.41
CA GLU A 95 1.85 -5.87 -9.66
C GLU A 95 2.65 -6.80 -10.56
N ARG A 96 3.80 -7.25 -10.07
CA ARG A 96 4.57 -8.28 -10.76
C ARG A 96 4.16 -9.64 -10.23
N LEU A 97 3.89 -10.58 -11.12
CA LEU A 97 3.31 -11.88 -10.73
C LEU A 97 4.30 -12.77 -9.97
N ASP A 98 5.60 -12.51 -10.07
CA ASP A 98 6.64 -13.24 -9.33
C ASP A 98 6.70 -12.88 -7.83
N ASP A 99 6.02 -11.80 -7.43
CA ASP A 99 5.90 -11.39 -6.03
C ASP A 99 4.71 -12.07 -5.31
N TRP A 100 3.90 -12.87 -6.03
CA TRP A 100 2.64 -13.44 -5.53
C TRP A 100 2.58 -14.97 -5.67
N ARG A 101 1.88 -15.62 -4.74
CA ARG A 101 1.69 -17.09 -4.75
C ARG A 101 0.48 -17.47 -5.60
N LEU A 102 0.71 -17.67 -6.89
CA LEU A 102 -0.35 -17.92 -7.87
C LEU A 102 -0.38 -19.39 -8.33
N GLY A 103 -1.59 -19.92 -8.58
CA GLY A 103 -1.77 -21.18 -9.30
C GLY A 103 -1.35 -21.07 -10.77
N GLY A 104 -1.00 -22.20 -11.41
CA GLY A 104 -0.48 -22.20 -12.78
C GLY A 104 -1.41 -21.58 -13.82
N ASP A 105 -2.70 -21.94 -13.77
CA ASP A 105 -3.72 -21.40 -14.68
C ASP A 105 -3.94 -19.90 -14.44
N ALA A 106 -4.07 -19.49 -13.17
CA ALA A 106 -4.20 -18.08 -12.79
C ALA A 106 -2.99 -17.25 -13.23
N ALA A 107 -1.76 -17.75 -13.03
CA ALA A 107 -0.54 -17.09 -13.44
C ALA A 107 -0.47 -16.88 -14.96
N ALA A 108 -0.89 -17.87 -15.76
CA ALA A 108 -0.93 -17.74 -17.21
C ALA A 108 -1.95 -16.67 -17.66
N THR A 109 -3.16 -16.69 -17.09
CA THR A 109 -4.20 -15.71 -17.40
C THR A 109 -3.78 -14.29 -16.98
N LEU A 110 -3.27 -14.13 -15.75
CA LEU A 110 -2.79 -12.85 -15.24
C LEU A 110 -1.59 -12.33 -16.05
N SER A 111 -0.72 -13.22 -16.56
CA SER A 111 0.43 -12.80 -17.38
C SER A 111 -0.02 -12.11 -18.67
N LEU A 112 -1.02 -12.68 -19.34
CA LEU A 112 -1.60 -12.08 -20.55
C LEU A 112 -2.33 -10.77 -20.26
N ALA A 113 -3.10 -10.73 -19.17
CA ALA A 113 -3.76 -9.52 -18.69
C ALA A 113 -2.77 -8.40 -18.39
N ARG A 114 -1.69 -8.72 -17.67
CA ARG A 114 -0.63 -7.78 -17.32
C ARG A 114 0.08 -7.23 -18.54
N LEU A 115 0.38 -8.08 -19.51
CA LEU A 115 1.02 -7.67 -20.76
C LEU A 115 0.19 -6.60 -21.47
N ARG A 116 -1.12 -6.84 -21.65
CA ARG A 116 -2.02 -5.87 -22.29
C ARG A 116 -2.09 -4.56 -21.52
N LEU A 117 -2.27 -4.63 -20.20
CA LEU A 117 -2.32 -3.46 -19.33
C LEU A 117 -1.04 -2.63 -19.42
N VAL A 118 0.13 -3.26 -19.28
CA VAL A 118 1.41 -2.55 -19.30
C VAL A 118 1.70 -1.95 -20.67
N SER A 119 1.37 -2.63 -21.77
CA SER A 119 1.48 -2.05 -23.11
C SER A 119 0.63 -0.78 -23.23
N ALA A 120 -0.65 -0.84 -22.86
CA ALA A 120 -1.54 0.32 -22.91
C ALA A 120 -1.02 1.49 -22.03
N LEU A 121 -0.53 1.19 -20.82
CA LEU A 121 0.03 2.20 -19.91
C LEU A 121 1.36 2.79 -20.39
N ALA A 122 2.18 2.02 -21.10
CA ALA A 122 3.46 2.46 -21.67
C ALA A 122 3.26 3.37 -22.89
N GLU A 123 2.14 3.21 -23.59
CA GLU A 123 1.74 4.08 -24.69
C GLU A 123 1.20 5.43 -24.16
N LYS A 124 -0.03 5.80 -24.53
CA LYS A 124 -0.59 7.11 -24.21
C LYS A 124 -1.71 7.04 -23.19
N ALA A 125 -2.14 5.85 -22.77
CA ALA A 125 -3.33 5.67 -21.91
C ALA A 125 -3.31 6.49 -20.62
N ARG A 126 -2.14 6.63 -19.98
CA ARG A 126 -1.99 7.47 -18.78
C ARG A 126 -2.36 8.95 -19.02
N ARG A 127 -2.24 9.43 -20.26
CA ARG A 127 -2.58 10.80 -20.66
C ARG A 127 -3.93 10.90 -21.38
N THR A 128 -4.27 9.93 -22.23
CA THR A 128 -5.49 9.97 -23.06
C THR A 128 -6.72 9.44 -22.34
N ALA A 129 -6.54 8.50 -21.41
CA ALA A 129 -7.62 7.89 -20.62
C ALA A 129 -7.20 7.68 -19.15
N PRO A 130 -6.71 8.72 -18.42
CA PRO A 130 -6.10 8.57 -17.10
C PRO A 130 -6.98 7.85 -16.09
N GLU A 131 -8.28 8.14 -16.10
CA GLU A 131 -9.25 7.56 -15.18
C GLU A 131 -9.48 6.06 -15.46
N ALA A 132 -9.67 5.67 -16.72
CA ALA A 132 -9.83 4.26 -17.10
C ALA A 132 -8.53 3.48 -16.90
N ALA A 133 -7.38 4.07 -17.24
CA ALA A 133 -6.06 3.49 -17.07
C ALA A 133 -5.75 3.21 -15.59
N ALA A 134 -6.04 4.17 -14.71
CA ALA A 134 -5.85 4.00 -13.27
C ALA A 134 -6.78 2.92 -12.70
N ARG A 135 -8.07 2.90 -13.10
CA ARG A 135 -9.00 1.84 -12.71
C ARG A 135 -8.51 0.46 -13.15
N ALA A 136 -8.08 0.33 -14.41
CA ALA A 136 -7.57 -0.93 -14.93
C ALA A 136 -6.35 -1.42 -14.13
N GLN A 137 -5.41 -0.52 -13.79
CA GLN A 137 -4.27 -0.90 -12.96
C GLN A 137 -4.68 -1.36 -11.56
N VAL A 138 -5.54 -0.58 -10.87
CA VAL A 138 -5.99 -0.94 -9.51
C VAL A 138 -6.76 -2.27 -9.49
N LEU A 139 -7.62 -2.50 -10.49
CA LEU A 139 -8.41 -3.73 -10.58
C LEU A 139 -7.56 -4.95 -10.98
N PHE A 140 -6.52 -4.76 -11.79
CA PHE A 140 -5.54 -5.80 -12.04
C PHE A 140 -4.83 -6.21 -10.74
N ASP A 141 -4.34 -5.25 -9.97
CA ASP A 141 -3.64 -5.53 -8.70
C ASP A 141 -4.58 -6.19 -7.68
N CYS A 142 -5.84 -5.76 -7.62
CA CYS A 142 -6.87 -6.42 -6.82
C CYS A 142 -7.08 -7.87 -7.26
N TRP A 143 -7.15 -8.13 -8.56
CA TRP A 143 -7.32 -9.49 -9.07
C TRP A 143 -6.11 -10.37 -8.74
N VAL A 144 -4.89 -9.86 -8.87
CA VAL A 144 -3.67 -10.57 -8.44
C VAL A 144 -3.76 -10.95 -6.95
N ALA A 145 -4.17 -10.02 -6.09
CA ALA A 145 -4.34 -10.28 -4.66
C ALA A 145 -5.44 -11.30 -4.35
N ALA A 146 -6.56 -11.23 -5.07
CA ALA A 146 -7.67 -12.17 -4.96
C ALA A 146 -7.25 -13.60 -5.34
N GLU A 147 -6.40 -13.76 -6.36
CA GLU A 147 -5.90 -15.08 -6.79
C GLU A 147 -4.92 -15.71 -5.78
N GLU A 148 -4.19 -14.93 -4.97
CA GLU A 148 -3.36 -15.52 -3.90
C GLU A 148 -4.22 -16.17 -2.80
N VAL A 149 -5.36 -15.56 -2.48
CA VAL A 149 -6.28 -16.07 -1.45
C VAL A 149 -7.44 -16.92 -2.01
N GLN A 150 -7.54 -17.02 -3.34
CA GLN A 150 -8.60 -17.72 -4.07
C GLN A 150 -10.01 -17.20 -3.73
N GLU A 151 -10.14 -15.89 -3.50
CA GLU A 151 -11.39 -15.19 -3.18
C GLU A 151 -11.46 -13.85 -3.92
N ASP A 152 -12.46 -13.66 -4.80
CA ASP A 152 -12.70 -12.41 -5.53
C ASP A 152 -14.13 -11.87 -5.31
N PRO A 153 -14.50 -11.47 -4.08
CA PRO A 153 -15.84 -10.96 -3.79
C PRO A 153 -16.17 -9.65 -4.53
N GLN A 154 -15.16 -8.98 -5.09
CA GLN A 154 -15.28 -7.67 -5.74
C GLN A 154 -15.33 -7.75 -7.27
N ASP A 155 -15.29 -8.96 -7.84
CA ASP A 155 -15.14 -9.25 -9.29
C ASP A 155 -14.04 -8.39 -9.93
N CYS A 156 -12.87 -8.35 -9.29
CA CYS A 156 -11.74 -7.57 -9.75
C CYS A 156 -11.29 -8.01 -11.14
N GLY A 157 -11.32 -9.32 -11.44
CA GLY A 157 -11.02 -9.82 -12.78
C GLY A 157 -12.01 -9.34 -13.86
N GLY A 158 -13.32 -9.38 -13.59
CA GLY A 158 -14.35 -8.91 -14.52
C GLY A 158 -14.31 -7.41 -14.75
N ARG A 159 -14.21 -6.64 -13.68
CA ARG A 159 -14.13 -5.17 -13.73
C ARG A 159 -12.83 -4.70 -14.36
N PHE A 160 -11.71 -5.42 -14.15
CA PHE A 160 -10.45 -5.16 -14.86
C PHE A 160 -10.65 -5.21 -16.38
N ARG A 161 -11.28 -6.28 -16.89
CA ARG A 161 -11.53 -6.44 -18.33
C ARG A 161 -12.36 -5.29 -18.90
N GLN A 162 -13.38 -4.85 -18.17
CA GLN A 162 -14.19 -3.69 -18.57
C GLN A 162 -13.36 -2.41 -18.64
N ALA A 163 -12.58 -2.11 -17.60
CA ALA A 163 -11.72 -0.93 -17.56
C ALA A 163 -10.62 -0.96 -18.63
N LEU A 164 -10.04 -2.14 -18.91
CA LEU A 164 -9.05 -2.29 -19.98
C LEU A 164 -9.66 -2.05 -21.36
N ASN A 165 -10.88 -2.52 -21.61
CA ASN A 165 -11.57 -2.23 -22.87
C ASN A 165 -11.84 -0.73 -23.06
N GLU A 166 -12.16 0.00 -21.98
CA GLU A 166 -12.29 1.47 -22.02
C GLU A 166 -10.97 2.16 -22.37
N VAL A 167 -9.84 1.64 -21.84
CA VAL A 167 -8.50 2.14 -22.16
C VAL A 167 -8.16 1.89 -23.63
N GLU A 168 -8.38 0.67 -24.12
CA GLU A 168 -8.08 0.29 -25.50
C GLU A 168 -8.99 1.04 -26.49
N ALA A 169 -10.26 1.26 -26.17
CA ALA A 169 -11.17 2.06 -27.02
C ALA A 169 -10.79 3.54 -27.10
N ALA A 170 -10.08 4.07 -26.10
CA ALA A 170 -9.57 5.43 -26.10
C ALA A 170 -8.27 5.61 -26.91
N ASP A 171 -7.66 4.50 -27.37
CA ASP A 171 -6.52 4.51 -28.28
C ASP A 171 -6.87 3.81 -29.61
N PRO A 172 -7.42 4.53 -30.61
CA PRO A 172 -7.86 3.94 -31.87
C PRO A 172 -6.71 3.47 -32.79
N THR A 173 -5.46 3.42 -32.29
CA THR A 173 -4.30 2.94 -33.03
C THR A 173 -3.90 1.50 -32.70
N ASN A 174 -4.63 0.83 -31.80
CA ASN A 174 -4.50 -0.61 -31.49
C ASN A 174 -5.40 -1.48 -32.39
#